data_AF-A0A7R9ZE88-F1
#
_entry.id   AF-A0A7R9ZE88-F1
#
_cell.length_a   1.000
_cell.length_b   1.000
_cell.length_c   1.000
_cell.angle_alpha   90.00
_cell.angle_beta   90.00
_cell.angle_gamma   90.00
#
_symmetry.space_group_name_H-M   'P 1'
#
loop_
_entity.id
_entity.type
_entity.pdbx_description
1 polymer ?
#
loop_
_entity_poly.entity_id
_entity_poly.type
_entity_poly.pdbx_seq_one_letter_code
_entity_poly.pdbx_strand_id
1 'polypeptide(L)'
;LLSLGVSGAPVVNGDGKLVGVISTSDFLHKELGGALLPMEGSSERVMGYLDAAQKIIGQRVGDMMTNNPVTIGPDESMKDAAALMAKSKLHRVIVLDEEQLVGVL
;
A
#
# COMPACT_ATOMS: atom_id res chain seq x y z
N LEU A 1 -9.45 4.69 -1.92
CA LEU A 1 -9.19 3.28 -1.54
C LEU A 1 -10.24 2.78 -0.54
N LEU A 2 -10.29 3.35 0.66
CA LEU A 2 -11.22 2.91 1.72
C LEU A 2 -12.71 2.97 1.35
N SER A 3 -13.17 4.02 0.67
CA SER A 3 -14.55 4.13 0.21
C SER A 3 -14.95 3.06 -0.82
N LEU A 4 -13.96 2.43 -1.47
CA LEU A 4 -14.17 1.35 -2.43
C LEU A 4 -13.94 -0.03 -1.79
N GLY A 5 -13.70 -0.11 -0.47
CA GLY A 5 -13.35 -1.35 0.22
C GLY A 5 -11.98 -1.91 -0.17
N VAL A 6 -11.14 -1.12 -0.84
CA VAL A 6 -9.82 -1.56 -1.31
C VAL A 6 -8.77 -1.25 -0.25
N SER A 7 -8.08 -2.29 0.25
CA SER A 7 -7.05 -2.17 1.29
C SER A 7 -5.67 -1.76 0.73
N GLY A 8 -5.49 -1.76 -0.58
CA GLY A 8 -4.33 -1.21 -1.26
C GLY A 8 -4.38 -1.38 -2.78
N ALA A 9 -3.55 -0.63 -3.50
CA ALA A 9 -3.53 -0.60 -4.95
C ALA A 9 -2.10 -0.47 -5.52
N PRO A 10 -1.86 -0.89 -6.77
CA PRO A 10 -0.66 -0.50 -7.50
C PRO A 10 -0.71 1.00 -7.84
N VAL A 11 0.47 1.60 -7.97
CA VAL A 11 0.66 2.98 -8.43
C VAL A 11 1.36 2.92 -9.77
N VAL A 12 0.78 3.58 -10.78
CA VAL A 12 1.31 3.61 -12.14
C VAL A 12 1.64 5.05 -12.57
N ASN A 13 2.59 5.20 -13.50
CA ASN A 13 2.88 6.49 -14.12
C ASN A 13 1.86 6.82 -15.24
N GLY A 14 2.07 7.94 -15.94
CA GLY A 14 1.19 8.37 -17.04
C GLY A 14 1.17 7.41 -18.25
N ASP A 15 2.18 6.57 -18.39
CA ASP A 15 2.30 5.56 -19.45
C ASP A 15 1.76 4.19 -19.02
N GLY A 16 1.19 4.07 -17.81
CA GLY A 16 0.67 2.82 -17.27
C GLY A 16 1.72 1.88 -16.65
N LYS A 17 3.00 2.27 -16.61
CA LYS A 17 4.07 1.46 -15.98
C LYS A 17 3.94 1.47 -14.47
N LEU A 18 4.14 0.31 -13.84
CA LEU A 18 4.16 0.18 -12.38
C LEU A 18 5.34 0.94 -11.79
N VAL A 19 5.06 1.86 -10.86
CA VAL A 19 6.09 2.62 -10.13
C VAL A 19 6.10 2.34 -8.63
N GLY A 20 5.05 1.75 -8.09
CA GLY A 20 5.00 1.38 -6.69
C GLY A 20 3.72 0.68 -6.28
N VAL A 21 3.60 0.42 -4.99
CA VAL A 21 2.35 -0.05 -4.35
C VAL A 21 2.04 0.80 -3.15
N ILE A 22 0.76 1.02 -2.91
CA ILE A 22 0.27 1.65 -1.71
C ILE A 22 -0.76 0.75 -1.03
N SER A 23 -0.72 0.70 0.30
CA SER A 23 -1.70 0.01 1.13
C SER A 23 -2.15 0.92 2.27
N THR A 24 -3.29 0.57 2.86
CA THR A 24 -3.80 1.23 4.06
C THR A 24 -2.79 1.15 5.19
N SER A 25 -2.05 0.03 5.28
CA SER A 25 -0.96 -0.15 6.23
C SER A 25 0.20 0.81 5.95
N ASP A 26 0.58 1.05 4.68
CA ASP A 26 1.63 2.02 4.36
C ASP A 26 1.26 3.44 4.79
N PHE A 27 -0.01 3.81 4.63
CA PHE A 27 -0.56 5.09 5.10
C PHE A 27 -0.59 5.20 6.64
N LEU A 28 -1.00 4.14 7.33
CA LEU A 28 -1.18 4.11 8.78
C LEU A 28 0.15 3.95 9.55
N HIS A 29 1.07 3.13 9.05
CA HIS A 29 2.34 2.88 9.76
C HIS A 29 3.32 4.04 9.62
N LYS A 30 3.42 4.64 8.42
CA LYS A 30 4.46 5.64 8.12
C LYS A 30 4.17 6.99 8.77
N GLU A 31 2.91 7.38 8.90
CA GLU A 31 2.52 8.71 9.41
C GLU A 31 1.78 8.68 10.76
N LEU A 32 0.98 7.64 11.03
CA LEU A 32 0.23 7.53 12.30
C LEU A 32 0.96 6.69 13.36
N GLY A 33 2.12 6.09 13.06
CA GLY A 33 2.90 5.32 14.03
C GLY A 33 2.12 4.17 14.71
N GLY A 34 1.07 3.65 14.07
CA GLY A 34 0.18 2.66 14.65
C GLY A 34 -0.88 3.22 15.61
N ALA A 35 -1.07 4.54 15.69
CA ALA A 35 -2.15 5.15 16.46
C ALA A 35 -3.51 4.85 15.80
N LEU A 36 -4.22 3.86 16.37
CA LEU A 36 -5.64 3.63 16.05
C LEU A 36 -6.46 4.89 16.34
N LEU A 37 -7.52 5.09 15.55
CA LEU A 37 -8.60 6.04 15.83
C LEU A 37 -8.97 5.96 17.32
N PRO A 38 -8.95 7.08 18.07
CA PRO A 38 -9.24 7.05 19.49
C PRO A 38 -10.71 6.66 19.68
N MET A 39 -10.94 5.41 20.13
CA MET A 39 -12.27 4.94 20.53
C MET A 39 -12.72 5.61 21.83
N GLU A 40 -11.78 6.05 22.67
CA GLU A 40 -12.01 6.82 23.90
C GLU A 40 -10.86 7.84 24.10
N GLY A 41 -11.22 9.11 24.30
CA GLY A 41 -10.33 10.25 24.10
C GLY A 41 -9.54 10.69 25.33
N SER A 42 -8.22 10.50 25.30
CA SER A 42 -7.30 11.42 25.98
C SER A 42 -6.89 12.53 25.00
N SER A 43 -6.80 13.78 25.48
CA SER A 43 -6.48 14.95 24.67
C SER A 43 -5.18 14.78 23.87
N GLU A 44 -4.21 14.05 24.42
CA GLU A 44 -2.91 13.79 23.79
C GLU A 44 -3.02 12.87 22.56
N ARG A 45 -3.90 11.86 22.60
CA ARG A 45 -4.09 10.93 21.48
C ARG A 45 -4.86 11.59 20.33
N VAL A 46 -5.83 12.45 20.64
CA VAL A 46 -6.54 13.24 19.63
C VAL A 46 -5.58 14.19 18.93
N MET A 47 -4.68 14.85 19.67
CA MET A 47 -3.72 15.78 19.08
C MET A 47 -2.71 15.08 18.17
N GLY A 48 -2.18 13.92 18.59
CA GLY A 48 -1.29 13.11 17.74
C GLY A 48 -1.93 12.65 16.42
N TYR A 49 -3.24 12.36 16.44
CA TYR A 49 -3.99 12.05 15.22
C TYR A 49 -4.12 13.28 14.29
N LEU A 50 -4.44 14.45 14.84
CA LEU A 50 -4.58 15.68 14.04
C LEU A 50 -3.25 16.07 13.38
N ASP A 51 -2.13 15.94 14.08
CA ASP A 51 -0.80 16.22 13.54
C ASP A 51 -0.43 15.24 12.42
N ALA A 52 -0.72 13.95 12.60
CA ALA A 52 -0.49 12.95 11.56
C ALA A 52 -1.40 13.17 10.34
N ALA A 53 -2.68 13.51 10.56
CA ALA A 53 -3.60 13.86 9.50
C ALA A 53 -3.11 15.10 8.73
N GLN A 54 -2.57 16.12 9.41
CA GLN A 54 -1.99 17.30 8.75
C GLN A 54 -0.75 16.96 7.92
N LYS A 55 0.14 16.08 8.39
CA LYS A 55 1.32 15.64 7.62
C LYS A 55 0.97 14.86 6.36
N ILE A 56 -0.17 14.17 6.38
CA ILE A 56 -0.71 13.46 5.23
C ILE A 56 -1.35 14.44 4.24
N ILE A 57 -2.03 15.47 4.74
CA ILE A 57 -2.64 16.52 3.92
C ILE A 57 -1.53 17.33 3.23
N GLY A 58 -1.21 16.97 1.99
CA GLY A 58 -0.21 17.64 1.16
C GLY A 58 0.83 16.71 0.53
N GLN A 59 0.95 15.47 1.02
CA GLN A 59 1.82 14.47 0.40
C GLN A 59 1.19 13.85 -0.84
N ARG A 60 2.01 13.57 -1.86
CA ARG A 60 1.58 12.88 -3.07
C ARG A 60 1.63 11.37 -2.84
N VAL A 61 0.85 10.63 -3.62
CA VAL A 61 0.87 9.15 -3.60
C VAL A 61 2.30 8.60 -3.80
N GLY A 62 3.09 9.23 -4.68
CA GLY A 62 4.48 8.85 -4.94
C GLY A 62 5.43 9.02 -3.74
N ASP A 63 5.11 9.91 -2.79
CA ASP A 63 5.94 10.15 -1.60
C ASP A 63 5.71 9.05 -0.52
N MET A 64 4.53 8.43 -0.57
CA MET A 64 4.07 7.47 0.44
C MET A 64 4.14 6.01 -0.04
N MET A 65 4.18 5.76 -1.35
CA MET A 65 4.21 4.40 -1.89
C MET A 65 5.50 3.65 -1.56
N THR A 66 5.42 2.32 -1.55
CA THR A 66 6.59 1.45 -1.56
C THR A 66 7.06 1.28 -3.01
N ASN A 67 8.29 1.68 -3.28
CA ASN A 67 8.94 1.56 -4.58
C ASN A 67 9.42 0.13 -4.83
N ASN A 68 9.57 -0.24 -6.11
CA ASN A 68 10.09 -1.55 -6.55
C ASN A 68 9.36 -2.73 -5.88
N PRO A 69 8.02 -2.82 -6.03
CA PRO A 69 7.26 -3.90 -5.45
C PRO A 69 7.71 -5.24 -6.02
N VAL A 70 7.59 -6.28 -5.21
CA VAL A 70 7.77 -7.66 -5.66
C VAL A 70 6.63 -8.01 -6.61
N THR A 71 6.98 -8.55 -7.77
CA THR A 71 6.04 -8.88 -8.84
C THR A 71 6.14 -10.35 -9.25
N ILE A 72 5.16 -10.81 -10.01
CA ILE A 72 5.09 -12.16 -10.56
C ILE A 72 4.59 -12.11 -12.02
N GLY A 73 5.00 -13.06 -12.86
CA GLY A 73 4.46 -13.22 -14.21
C GLY A 73 3.06 -13.85 -14.26
N PRO A 74 2.28 -13.62 -15.33
CA PRO A 74 0.93 -14.19 -15.48
C PRO A 74 0.93 -15.72 -15.65
N ASP A 75 2.04 -16.30 -16.14
CA ASP A 75 2.19 -17.74 -16.38
C ASP A 75 2.86 -18.48 -15.21
N GLU A 76 3.22 -17.78 -14.13
CA GLU A 76 3.79 -18.40 -12.94
C GLU A 76 2.72 -19.12 -12.11
N SER A 77 3.13 -20.17 -11.40
CA SER A 77 2.17 -21.02 -10.69
C SER A 77 1.66 -20.37 -9.40
N MET A 78 0.47 -20.78 -8.95
CA MET A 78 -0.07 -20.39 -7.64
C MET A 78 0.86 -20.78 -6.48
N LYS A 79 1.67 -21.83 -6.65
CA LYS A 79 2.67 -22.24 -5.67
C LYS A 79 3.80 -21.20 -5.56
N ASP A 80 4.25 -20.67 -6.69
CA ASP A 80 5.29 -19.64 -6.74
C ASP A 80 4.76 -18.34 -6.12
N ALA A 81 3.53 -17.94 -6.47
CA ALA A 81 2.85 -16.81 -5.87
C ALA A 81 2.74 -16.93 -4.34
N ALA A 82 2.27 -18.08 -3.84
CA ALA A 82 2.15 -18.33 -2.40
C ALA A 82 3.51 -18.32 -1.69
N ALA A 83 4.53 -18.91 -2.30
CA ALA A 83 5.89 -18.90 -1.77
C ALA A 83 6.45 -17.46 -1.70
N LEU A 84 6.18 -16.65 -2.73
CA LEU A 84 6.59 -15.25 -2.80
C LEU A 84 5.90 -14.40 -1.72
N MET A 85 4.59 -14.56 -1.57
CA MET A 85 3.80 -13.92 -0.51
C MET A 85 4.34 -14.27 0.88
N ALA A 86 4.58 -15.56 1.14
CA ALA A 86 5.08 -16.03 2.43
C ALA A 86 6.49 -15.50 2.73
N LYS A 87 7.39 -15.56 1.74
CA LYS A 87 8.79 -15.11 1.87
C LYS A 87 8.89 -13.61 2.12
N SER A 88 8.11 -12.83 1.39
CA SER A 88 8.13 -11.37 1.43
C SER A 88 7.14 -10.78 2.43
N LYS A 89 6.36 -11.62 3.15
CA LYS A 89 5.29 -11.24 4.07
C LYS A 89 4.26 -10.28 3.43
N LEU A 90 3.93 -10.56 2.18
CA LEU A 90 3.00 -9.75 1.41
C LEU A 90 1.60 -10.34 1.47
N HIS A 91 0.60 -9.48 1.62
CA HIS A 91 -0.80 -9.86 1.52
C HIS A 91 -1.31 -9.90 0.07
N ARG A 92 -0.53 -9.37 -0.86
CA ARG A 92 -0.87 -9.20 -2.27
C ARG A 92 0.37 -9.13 -3.12
N VAL A 93 0.29 -9.65 -4.33
CA VAL A 93 1.37 -9.66 -5.33
C VAL A 93 0.87 -8.97 -6.60
N ILE A 94 1.74 -8.19 -7.22
CA ILE A 94 1.42 -7.51 -8.48
C ILE A 94 1.80 -8.42 -9.64
N VAL A 95 0.88 -8.61 -10.58
CA VAL A 95 1.12 -9.41 -11.77
C VAL A 95 1.53 -8.50 -12.92
N LEU A 96 2.73 -8.72 -13.45
CA LEU A 96 3.26 -8.01 -14.60
C LEU A 96 3.41 -8.97 -15.78
N ASP A 97 2.91 -8.55 -16.94
CA ASP A 97 3.31 -9.13 -18.23
C ASP A 97 4.38 -8.22 -18.82
N GLU A 98 5.63 -8.69 -18.82
CA GLU A 98 6.82 -7.86 -19.01
C GLU A 98 6.86 -6.64 -18.06
N GLU A 99 6.62 -5.43 -18.58
CA GLU A 99 6.55 -4.18 -17.79
C GLU A 99 5.12 -3.67 -17.59
N GLN A 100 4.12 -4.38 -18.12
CA GLN A 100 2.72 -3.97 -18.08
C GLN A 100 1.99 -4.58 -16.90
N LEU A 101 1.29 -3.73 -16.15
CA LEU A 101 0.42 -4.17 -15.07
C LEU A 101 -0.81 -4.87 -15.63
N VAL A 102 -0.92 -6.18 -15.38
CA VAL A 102 -2.05 -6.99 -15.88
C VAL A 102 -2.95 -7.53 -14.77
N GLY A 103 -2.49 -7.51 -13.50
CA GLY A 103 -3.32 -8.01 -12.41
C GLY A 103 -2.78 -7.75 -11.01
N VAL A 104 -3.60 -8.12 -10.03
CA VAL A 104 -3.27 -8.14 -8.60
C VAL A 104 -3.84 -9.42 -8.01
N LEU A 105 -3.01 -10.16 -7.27
CA LEU A 105 -3.36 -11.40 -6.56
C LEU A 105 -3.31 -11.18 -5.06
#